data_AF-A0A359M195-F1
#
_entry.id   AF-A0A359M195-F1
#
_cell.length_a   1.000
_cell.length_b   1.000
_cell.length_c   1.000
_cell.angle_alpha   90.00
_cell.angle_beta   90.00
_cell.angle_gamma   90.00
#
_symmetry.space_group_name_H-M   'P 1'
#
loop_
_entity.id
_entity.type
_entity.pdbx_description
1 polymer ?
#
loop_
_entity_poly.entity_id
_entity_poly.type
_entity_poly.pdbx_seq_one_letter_code
_entity_poly.pdbx_strand_id
1 'polypeptide(L)' 'MREITLQVQRDDESGWLVASWDAPDGSGGITTQGRDLRDLQEQITEAVAVHFDAGSAPSRIRIHFVSDPILVQA' A
#
# COMPACT_ATOMS: atom_id res chain seq x y z
N MET A 1 -16.10 2.30 -5.03
CA MET A 1 -15.60 1.13 -4.26
C MET A 1 -15.53 1.53 -2.79
N ARG A 2 -15.89 0.67 -1.81
CA ARG A 2 -15.90 1.09 -0.38
C ARG A 2 -14.53 0.95 0.29
N GLU A 3 -13.81 -0.11 -0.02
CA GLU A 3 -12.53 -0.42 0.61
C GLU A 3 -11.60 -1.12 -0.40
N ILE A 4 -10.30 -0.84 -0.30
CA ILE A 4 -9.22 -1.66 -0.89
C ILE A 4 -8.30 -2.17 0.20
N THR A 5 -7.60 -3.27 -0.07
CA THR A 5 -6.56 -3.81 0.82
C THR A 5 -5.25 -3.89 0.07
N LEU A 6 -4.27 -3.08 0.47
CA LEU A 6 -2.91 -3.19 -0.05
C LEU A 6 -2.16 -4.27 0.71
N GLN A 7 -1.43 -5.10 -0.02
CA GLN A 7 -0.44 -6.01 0.53
C GLN A 7 0.84 -5.25 0.78
N VAL A 8 1.45 -5.43 1.96
CA VAL A 8 2.72 -4.80 2.32
C VAL A 8 3.75 -5.83 2.68
N GLN A 9 4.91 -5.71 2.06
CA GLN A 9 6.09 -6.51 2.35
C GLN A 9 7.30 -5.59 2.54
N ARG A 10 8.32 -6.10 3.22
CA ARG A 10 9.64 -5.47 3.20
C ARG A 10 10.41 -6.00 2.00
N ASP A 11 10.97 -5.10 1.22
CA ASP A 11 11.91 -5.44 0.16
C ASP A 11 13.28 -5.79 0.78
N ASP A 12 13.83 -6.95 0.43
CA ASP A 12 15.04 -7.47 1.07
C ASP A 12 16.32 -6.72 0.68
N GLU A 13 16.34 -6.07 -0.49
CA GLU A 13 17.52 -5.36 -0.99
C GLU A 13 17.61 -3.94 -0.40
N SER A 14 16.52 -3.19 -0.47
CA SER A 14 16.44 -1.81 0.01
C SER A 14 16.08 -1.72 1.50
N GLY A 15 15.42 -2.74 2.04
CA GLY A 15 14.80 -2.72 3.35
C GLY A 15 13.53 -1.86 3.42
N TRP A 16 13.01 -1.32 2.32
CA TRP A 16 11.83 -0.45 2.34
C TRP A 16 10.53 -1.26 2.41
N LEU A 17 9.44 -0.62 2.84
CA LEU A 17 8.12 -1.20 2.72
C LEU A 17 7.58 -0.97 1.31
N VAL A 18 7.11 -2.03 0.66
CA VAL A 18 6.45 -1.98 -0.64
C VAL A 18 4.98 -2.33 -0.46
N ALA A 19 4.08 -1.45 -0.90
CA ALA A 19 2.65 -1.67 -0.91
C ALA A 19 2.16 -1.92 -2.33
N SER A 20 1.36 -2.97 -2.52
CA SER A 20 0.74 -3.29 -3.80
C SER A 20 -0.75 -3.60 -3.68
N TRP A 21 -1.49 -3.29 -4.73
CA TRP A 21 -2.89 -3.68 -4.91
C TRP A 21 -3.19 -3.82 -6.39
N ASP A 22 -3.79 -4.94 -6.79
CA ASP A 22 -4.28 -5.16 -8.15
C ASP A 22 -5.79 -4.95 -8.21
N ALA A 23 -6.25 -4.25 -9.24
CA ALA A 23 -7.65 -4.05 -9.51
C ALA A 23 -8.32 -5.40 -9.83
N PRO A 24 -9.46 -5.74 -9.21
CA PRO A 24 -10.12 -7.04 -9.41
C PRO A 24 -10.56 -7.33 -10.85
N ASP A 25 -10.70 -6.29 -11.67
CA ASP A 25 -11.10 -6.35 -13.08
C ASP A 25 -9.89 -6.38 -14.04
N GLY A 26 -8.67 -6.38 -13.52
CA GLY A 26 -7.44 -6.42 -14.32
C GLY A 26 -7.10 -5.10 -15.01
N SER A 27 -7.75 -3.98 -14.64
CA SER A 27 -7.48 -2.66 -15.21
C SER A 27 -6.13 -2.04 -14.80
N GLY A 28 -5.38 -2.70 -13.90
CA GLY A 28 -4.08 -2.26 -13.43
C GLY A 28 -3.98 -2.42 -11.92
N GLY A 29 -3.21 -1.54 -11.28
CA GLY A 29 -3.01 -1.58 -9.84
C GLY A 29 -2.27 -0.36 -9.31
N ILE A 30 -1.97 -0.42 -8.02
CA ILE A 30 -1.14 0.53 -7.31
C ILE A 30 0.08 -0.24 -6.83
N THR A 31 1.28 0.29 -7.10
CA THR A 31 2.53 -0.13 -6.47
C THR A 31 3.25 1.12 -5.99
N THR A 32 3.58 1.17 -4.71
CA THR A 32 4.31 2.28 -4.11
C THR A 32 5.18 1.80 -2.96
N GLN A 33 6.10 2.62 -2.48
CA GLN A 33 7.06 2.23 -1.46
C GLN A 33 7.33 3.38 -0.48
N GLY A 34 7.73 3.04 0.74
CA GLY A 34 8.11 3.99 1.78
C GLY A 34 9.13 3.39 2.74
N ARG A 35 10.01 4.24 3.28
CA ARG A 35 11.11 3.85 4.18
C ARG A 35 10.62 3.32 5.52
N ASP A 36 9.48 3.83 5.98
CA ASP A 36 8.80 3.42 7.20
C ASP A 36 7.28 3.49 7.00
N LEU A 37 6.50 3.18 8.05
CA LEU A 37 5.04 3.15 7.95
C LEU A 37 4.42 4.53 7.71
N ARG A 38 5.05 5.62 8.19
CA ARG A 38 4.56 6.98 7.97
C ARG A 38 4.80 7.38 6.53
N ASP A 39 6.03 7.19 6.04
CA ASP A 39 6.41 7.45 4.65
C ASP A 39 5.51 6.65 3.70
N LEU A 40 5.28 5.37 4.00
CA LEU A 40 4.38 4.51 3.21
C LEU A 40 2.93 5.02 3.21
N GLN A 41 2.42 5.51 4.33
CA GLN A 41 1.07 6.05 4.41
C GLN A 41 0.88 7.26 3.47
N GLU A 42 1.86 8.17 3.43
CA GLU A 42 1.85 9.34 2.54
C GLU A 42 1.83 8.89 1.08
N GLN A 43 2.74 7.97 0.73
CA GLN A 43 2.89 7.42 -0.62
C GLN A 43 1.66 6.62 -1.09
N ILE A 44 0.98 5.89 -0.19
CA ILE A 44 -0.28 5.21 -0.49
C ILE A 44 -1.40 6.23 -0.75
N THR A 45 -1.48 7.29 0.05
CA THR A 45 -2.54 8.30 -0.08
C THR A 45 -2.43 9.01 -1.42
N GLU A 46 -1.22 9.38 -1.82
CA GLU A 46 -0.95 9.97 -3.13
C GLU A 46 -1.27 8.99 -4.26
N ALA A 47 -0.78 7.75 -4.19
CA ALA A 47 -1.00 6.76 -5.24
C ALA A 47 -2.50 6.46 -5.44
N VAL A 48 -3.29 6.40 -4.36
CA VAL A 48 -4.75 6.25 -4.44
C VAL A 48 -5.40 7.48 -5.06
N ALA A 49 -4.97 8.69 -4.69
CA ALA A 49 -5.52 9.91 -5.26
C ALA A 49 -5.24 10.05 -6.77
N VAL A 50 -4.11 9.53 -7.25
CA VAL A 50 -3.72 9.54 -8.67
C VAL A 50 -4.37 8.40 -9.46
N HIS A 51 -4.52 7.22 -8.87
CA HIS A 51 -5.05 6.05 -9.54
C HIS A 51 -6.56 6.16 -9.81
N PHE A 52 -7.32 6.71 -8.85
CA PHE A 52 -8.78 6.79 -8.96
C PHE A 52 -9.23 8.16 -9.48
N ASP A 53 -10.20 8.16 -10.38
CA ASP A 53 -10.90 9.38 -10.78
C ASP A 53 -11.57 10.09 -9.59
N ALA A 54 -11.82 11.39 -9.74
CA ALA A 54 -12.52 12.19 -8.74
C ALA A 54 -13.87 11.55 -8.35
N GLY A 55 -14.03 11.24 -7.06
CA GLY A 55 -15.23 10.59 -6.51
C GLY A 55 -15.26 9.05 -6.61
N SER A 56 -14.28 8.44 -7.29
CA SER A 56 -14.18 6.97 -7.43
C SER A 56 -13.28 6.32 -6.38
N ALA A 57 -12.44 7.10 -5.70
CA ALA A 57 -11.52 6.64 -4.68
C ALA A 57 -12.23 5.91 -3.52
N PRO A 58 -11.63 4.87 -2.94
CA PRO A 58 -12.19 4.16 -1.80
C PRO A 58 -12.25 5.04 -0.56
N SER A 59 -13.32 4.93 0.23
CA SER A 59 -13.46 5.67 1.49
C SER A 59 -12.65 5.07 2.65
N ARG A 60 -12.10 3.87 2.44
CA ARG A 60 -11.25 3.18 3.41
C ARG A 60 -10.13 2.43 2.72
N ILE A 61 -8.92 2.58 3.26
CA ILE A 61 -7.73 1.86 2.81
C ILE A 61 -7.29 0.96 3.95
N ARG A 62 -7.20 -0.34 3.69
CA ARG A 62 -6.65 -1.33 4.62
C ARG A 62 -5.26 -1.73 4.14
N ILE A 63 -4.37 -1.99 5.08
CA ILE A 63 -3.02 -2.47 4.82
C ILE A 63 -2.89 -3.85 5.46
N HIS A 64 -2.41 -4.83 4.71
CA HIS A 64 -2.15 -6.19 5.17
C HIS A 64 -0.68 -6.51 4.97
N PHE A 65 0.06 -6.68 6.07
CA PHE A 65 1.44 -7.15 6.01
C PHE A 65 1.44 -8.64 5.64
N VAL A 66 2.04 -8.98 4.49
CA VAL A 66 2.12 -10.37 4.01
C VAL A 66 3.29 -11.13 4.63
N SER A 67 4.25 -10.40 5.21
CA SER A 67 5.32 -10.94 6.04
C SER A 67 5.08 -10.55 7.49
N ASP A 68 5.36 -11.47 8.41
CA ASP A 68 5.20 -11.22 9.83
C ASP A 68 6.15 -10.09 10.28
N PRO A 69 5.65 -9.00 10.88
CA PRO A 69 6.52 -7.96 11.42
C PRO A 69 7.30 -8.52 12.62
N ILE A 70 8.62 -8.58 12.48
CA ILE A 70 9.51 -9.02 13.57
C ILE A 70 9.81 -7.81 14.45
N LEU A 71 9.40 -7.87 15.72
CA LEU A 71 9.78 -6.88 16.73
C LEU A 71 11.10 -7.30 17.35
N VAL A 72 12.15 -6.50 17.15
CA VAL A 72 13.42 -6.68 17.85
C VAL A 72 13.34 -5.90 19.16
N GLN A 73 13.48 -6.59 20.29
CA GLN A 73 13.64 -5.97 21.60
C GLN A 73 15.13 -5.69 21.84
N ALA A 74 15.42 -4.50 22.36
CA ALA A 74 16.78 -4.07 22.75
C ALA A 74 17.21 -4.71 24.07
#